data_AF-A0A7V0W8I4-F1
#
_entry.id   AF-A0A7V0W8I4-F1
#
_cell.length_a   1.000
_cell.length_b   1.000
_cell.length_c   1.000
_cell.angle_alpha   90.00
_cell.angle_beta   90.00
_cell.angle_gamma   90.00
#
_symmetry.space_group_name_H-M   'P 1'
#
loop_
_entity.id
_entity.type
_entity.pdbx_description
1 polymer ?
#
loop_
_entity_poly.entity_id
_entity_poly.type
_entity_poly.pdbx_seq_one_letter_code
_entity_poly.pdbx_strand_id
1 'polypeptide(L)'
;MQWNRKAQEQATRVAEYLALARRLKEDSPESDYERANQLSWGLAMWLPDEIYKQMTNAIVRPNREVNELTVAISVRRLLLGEKAGRLGVDDIAHHAPGIGKKSR
;
A
#
# COMPACT_ATOMS: atom_id res chain seq x y z
N MET A 1 15.39 9.67 -16.94
CA MET A 1 13.92 9.64 -17.20
C MET A 1 13.29 8.26 -17.02
N GLN A 2 13.85 7.15 -17.52
CA GLN A 2 13.24 5.81 -17.38
C GLN A 2 13.12 5.30 -15.93
N TRP A 3 14.09 5.59 -15.05
CA TRP A 3 14.05 5.16 -13.64
C TRP A 3 12.84 5.72 -12.89
N ASN A 4 12.54 7.02 -13.09
CA ASN A 4 11.38 7.65 -12.47
C ASN A 4 10.05 7.04 -12.94
N ARG A 5 9.97 6.60 -14.19
CA ARG A 5 8.77 5.94 -14.72
C ARG A 5 8.55 4.57 -14.09
N LYS A 6 9.59 3.74 -14.00
CA LYS A 6 9.50 2.43 -13.32
C LYS A 6 9.16 2.58 -11.83
N ALA A 7 9.78 3.55 -11.15
CA ALA A 7 9.47 3.88 -9.77
C ALA A 7 8.00 4.28 -9.58
N GLN A 8 7.47 5.11 -10.48
CA GLN A 8 6.08 5.54 -10.46
C GLN A 8 5.11 4.37 -10.73
N GLU A 9 5.41 3.52 -11.70
CA GLU A 9 4.62 2.32 -12.00
C GLU A 9 4.53 1.38 -10.78
N GLN A 10 5.64 1.21 -10.06
CA GLN A 10 5.67 0.37 -8.85
C GLN A 10 4.94 1.02 -7.67
N ALA A 11 5.07 2.34 -7.50
CA ALA A 11 4.29 3.09 -6.51
C ALA A 11 2.78 2.92 -6.75
N THR A 12 2.34 3.01 -8.01
CA THR A 12 0.94 2.79 -8.38
C THR A 12 0.49 1.37 -8.05
N ARG A 13 1.31 0.35 -8.33
CA ARG A 13 0.97 -1.05 -8.00
C ARG A 13 0.83 -1.29 -6.51
N VAL A 14 1.70 -0.71 -5.69
CA VAL A 14 1.59 -0.78 -4.22
C VAL A 14 0.28 -0.14 -3.77
N ALA A 15 -0.02 1.07 -4.24
CA ALA A 15 -1.25 1.77 -3.85
C ALA A 15 -2.51 0.99 -4.28
N GLU A 16 -2.52 0.45 -5.49
CA GLU A 16 -3.61 -0.38 -6.01
C GLU A 16 -3.79 -1.65 -5.16
N TYR A 17 -2.71 -2.37 -4.87
CA TYR A 17 -2.77 -3.57 -4.06
C TYR A 17 -3.29 -3.30 -2.65
N LEU A 18 -2.76 -2.27 -1.97
CA LEU A 18 -3.19 -1.90 -0.62
C LEU A 18 -4.68 -1.55 -0.57
N ALA A 19 -5.18 -0.81 -1.57
CA ALA A 19 -6.58 -0.43 -1.66
C ALA A 19 -7.51 -1.61 -1.98
N LEU A 20 -7.08 -2.51 -2.88
CA LEU A 20 -7.84 -3.69 -3.29
C LEU A 20 -7.89 -4.74 -2.19
N ALA A 21 -6.72 -5.17 -1.70
CA ALA A 21 -6.60 -6.28 -0.76
C ALA A 21 -7.32 -6.02 0.56
N ARG A 22 -7.35 -4.77 1.03
CA ARG A 22 -8.08 -4.37 2.24
C ARG A 22 -9.61 -4.42 2.09
N ARG A 23 -10.12 -4.47 0.86
CA ARG A 23 -11.56 -4.48 0.56
C ARG A 23 -12.08 -5.84 0.11
N LEU A 24 -11.20 -6.80 -0.12
CA LEU A 24 -11.59 -8.17 -0.45
C LEU A 24 -12.42 -8.76 0.70
N LYS A 25 -13.52 -9.40 0.32
CA LYS A 25 -14.44 -10.12 1.19
C LYS A 25 -14.68 -11.50 0.61
N GLU A 26 -15.18 -12.43 1.42
CA GLU A 26 -15.48 -13.80 0.99
C GLU A 26 -16.41 -13.85 -0.24
N ASP A 27 -17.31 -12.86 -0.37
CA ASP A 27 -18.24 -12.70 -1.49
C ASP A 27 -17.72 -11.83 -2.65
N SER A 28 -16.47 -11.38 -2.60
CA SER A 28 -15.84 -10.65 -3.71
C SER A 28 -15.72 -11.53 -4.96
N PRO A 29 -15.86 -10.97 -6.18
CA PRO A 29 -15.62 -11.69 -7.42
C PRO A 29 -14.23 -12.35 -7.45
N GLU A 30 -14.14 -13.56 -8.02
CA GLU A 30 -12.88 -14.29 -8.18
C GLU A 30 -11.80 -13.45 -8.90
N SER A 31 -12.21 -12.65 -9.89
CA SER A 31 -11.33 -11.72 -10.61
C SER A 31 -10.61 -10.72 -9.71
N ASP A 32 -11.22 -10.32 -8.58
CA ASP A 32 -10.59 -9.39 -7.64
C ASP A 32 -9.48 -10.09 -6.85
N TYR A 33 -9.68 -11.36 -6.50
CA TYR A 33 -8.64 -12.19 -5.88
C TYR A 33 -7.47 -12.45 -6.84
N GLU A 34 -7.76 -12.80 -8.09
CA GLU A 34 -6.75 -12.95 -9.13
C GLU A 34 -5.94 -11.66 -9.32
N ARG A 35 -6.62 -10.51 -9.36
CA ARG A 35 -5.97 -9.21 -9.48
C ARG A 35 -5.08 -8.90 -8.29
N ALA A 36 -5.55 -9.15 -7.07
CA ALA A 36 -4.76 -8.95 -5.86
C ALA A 36 -3.53 -9.87 -5.83
N ASN A 37 -3.66 -11.13 -6.26
CA ASN A 37 -2.56 -12.07 -6.36
C ASN A 37 -1.50 -11.61 -7.38
N GLN A 38 -1.93 -11.22 -8.59
CA GLN A 38 -1.02 -10.71 -9.62
C GLN A 38 -0.22 -9.50 -9.13
N LEU A 39 -0.89 -8.56 -8.46
CA LEU A 39 -0.23 -7.40 -7.87
C LEU A 39 0.74 -7.83 -6.75
N SER A 40 0.31 -8.68 -5.82
CA SER A 40 1.12 -9.15 -4.69
C SER A 40 2.40 -9.84 -5.18
N TRP A 41 2.29 -10.75 -6.14
CA TRP A 41 3.45 -11.47 -6.67
C TRP A 41 4.39 -10.55 -7.45
N GLY A 42 3.84 -9.64 -8.25
CA GLY A 42 4.65 -8.64 -8.95
C GLY A 42 5.42 -7.74 -7.99
N LEU A 43 4.79 -7.35 -6.87
CA LEU A 43 5.42 -6.57 -5.81
C LEU A 43 6.46 -7.39 -5.03
N ALA A 44 6.22 -8.67 -4.78
CA ALA A 44 7.19 -9.57 -4.14
C ALA A 44 8.51 -9.69 -4.92
N MET A 45 8.44 -9.62 -6.26
CA MET A 45 9.63 -9.67 -7.12
C MET A 45 10.41 -8.35 -7.15
N TRP A 46 9.81 -7.24 -6.72
CA TRP A 46 10.39 -5.90 -6.86
C TRP A 46 10.74 -5.24 -5.53
N LEU A 47 9.89 -5.39 -4.51
CA LEU A 47 10.09 -4.76 -3.21
C LEU A 47 11.22 -5.45 -2.43
N PRO A 48 11.98 -4.68 -1.63
CA PRO A 48 12.82 -5.25 -0.58
C PRO A 48 11.99 -6.13 0.36
N ASP A 49 12.62 -7.18 0.87
CA ASP A 49 11.96 -8.21 1.69
C ASP A 49 11.24 -7.61 2.90
N GLU A 50 11.86 -6.66 3.61
CA GLU A 50 11.26 -6.00 4.77
C GLU A 50 10.02 -5.17 4.41
N ILE A 51 10.05 -4.47 3.28
CA ILE A 51 8.90 -3.67 2.83
C ILE A 51 7.76 -4.58 2.37
N TYR A 52 8.08 -5.69 1.69
CA TYR A 52 7.07 -6.67 1.31
C TYR A 52 6.40 -7.33 2.52
N LYS A 53 7.19 -7.74 3.54
CA LYS A 53 6.66 -8.27 4.81
C LYS A 53 5.80 -7.25 5.55
N GLN A 54 6.20 -5.98 5.55
CA GLN A 54 5.38 -4.90 6.13
C GLN A 54 4.06 -4.75 5.37
N MET A 55 4.09 -4.79 4.04
CA MET A 55 2.91 -4.70 3.19
C MET A 55 1.91 -5.83 3.47
N THR A 56 2.38 -7.08 3.57
CA THR A 56 1.49 -8.22 3.87
C THR A 56 0.91 -8.11 5.28
N ASN A 57 1.72 -7.73 6.28
CA ASN A 57 1.26 -7.52 7.65
C ASN A 57 0.21 -6.39 7.75
N ALA A 58 0.38 -5.31 6.99
CA ALA A 58 -0.56 -4.20 6.94
C ALA A 58 -1.95 -4.61 6.42
N ILE A 59 -2.03 -5.67 5.61
CA ILE A 59 -3.30 -6.22 5.12
C ILE A 59 -3.88 -7.23 6.12
N VAL A 60 -3.08 -8.18 6.59
CA VAL A 60 -3.60 -9.31 7.39
C VAL A 60 -3.85 -8.93 8.85
N ARG A 61 -2.98 -8.09 9.44
CA ARG A 61 -3.02 -7.71 10.86
C ARG A 61 -2.60 -6.24 11.06
N PRO A 62 -3.36 -5.27 10.50
CA PRO A 62 -3.03 -3.86 10.63
C PRO A 62 -3.02 -3.43 12.10
N ASN A 63 -2.03 -2.62 12.47
CA ASN A 63 -1.91 -1.99 13.77
C ASN A 63 -1.36 -0.55 13.63
N ARG A 64 -1.07 0.10 14.76
CA ARG A 64 -0.58 1.49 14.76
C ARG A 64 0.79 1.66 14.10
N GLU A 65 1.65 0.64 14.18
CA GLU A 65 3.01 0.65 13.65
C GLU A 65 3.06 0.16 12.20
N VAL A 66 2.22 -0.81 11.85
CA VAL A 66 2.17 -1.42 10.52
C VAL A 66 0.75 -1.37 9.97
N ASN A 67 0.54 -0.48 9.01
CA ASN A 67 -0.71 -0.32 8.26
C ASN A 67 -0.42 0.20 6.84
N GLU A 68 -1.45 0.35 6.02
CA GLU A 68 -1.33 0.78 4.63
C GLU A 68 -0.56 2.10 4.44
N LEU A 69 -0.73 3.06 5.36
CA LEU A 69 -0.08 4.36 5.27
C LEU A 69 1.40 4.26 5.64
N THR A 70 1.75 3.47 6.66
CA THR A 70 3.16 3.27 7.01
C THR A 70 3.91 2.53 5.91
N VAL A 71 3.27 1.57 5.23
CA VAL A 71 3.82 0.90 4.04
C VAL A 71 4.01 1.89 2.87
N ALA A 72 3.01 2.73 2.60
CA ALA A 72 3.11 3.76 1.55
C ALA A 72 4.28 4.73 1.81
N ILE A 73 4.51 5.11 3.08
CA ILE A 73 5.66 5.93 3.48
C ILE A 73 6.98 5.18 3.26
N SER A 74 7.07 3.90 3.67
CA SER A 74 8.26 3.07 3.46
C SER A 74 8.62 2.94 1.98
N VAL A 75 7.64 2.67 1.12
CA VAL A 75 7.82 2.61 -0.35
C VAL A 75 8.24 3.98 -0.90
N ARG A 76 7.61 5.06 -0.43
CA ARG A 76 7.97 6.42 -0.85
C ARG A 76 9.42 6.77 -0.47
N ARG A 77 9.89 6.34 0.72
CA ARG A 77 11.29 6.50 1.15
C ARG A 77 12.24 5.70 0.28
N LEU A 78 11.90 4.46 -0.05
CA LEU A 78 12.68 3.64 -0.99
C LEU A 78 12.84 4.34 -2.34
N LEU A 79 11.75 4.89 -2.88
CA LEU A 79 11.73 5.49 -4.22
C LEU A 79 12.41 6.85 -4.31
N LEU A 80 12.25 7.70 -3.29
CA LEU A 80 12.75 9.08 -3.29
C LEU A 80 14.10 9.25 -2.58
N GLY A 81 14.55 8.25 -1.80
CA GLY A 81 15.77 8.33 -1.01
C GLY A 81 15.79 9.57 -0.12
N GLU A 82 16.87 10.34 -0.19
CA GLU A 82 17.05 11.59 0.57
C GLU A 82 15.96 12.64 0.28
N LYS A 83 15.36 12.62 -0.92
CA LYS A 83 14.28 13.56 -1.30
C LYS A 83 12.93 13.20 -0.70
N ALA A 84 12.84 12.11 0.07
CA ALA A 84 11.60 11.73 0.71
C ALA A 84 11.14 12.77 1.74
N GLY A 85 12.03 13.49 2.42
CA GLY A 85 11.62 14.37 3.51
C GLY A 85 10.97 13.59 4.67
N ARG A 86 10.09 14.25 5.43
CA ARG A 86 9.59 13.76 6.74
C ARG A 86 8.08 13.48 6.81
N LEU A 87 7.47 13.15 5.67
CA LEU A 87 6.03 12.82 5.59
C LEU A 87 5.67 11.74 6.63
N GLY A 88 4.75 12.06 7.52
CA GLY A 88 4.17 11.17 8.52
C GLY A 88 2.81 10.61 8.10
N VAL A 89 2.27 9.70 8.90
CA VAL A 89 0.94 9.10 8.66
C VAL A 89 -0.17 10.13 8.73
N ASP A 90 -0.05 11.13 9.61
CA ASP A 90 -1.03 12.20 9.79
C ASP A 90 -1.03 13.21 8.63
N ASP A 91 0.00 13.19 7.79
CA ASP A 91 0.11 14.05 6.60
C ASP A 91 -0.53 13.42 5.34
N ILE A 92 -1.05 12.19 5.45
CA ILE A 92 -1.61 11.44 4.33
C ILE A 92 -3.13 11.38 4.44
N ALA A 93 -3.81 11.92 3.43
CA ALA A 93 -5.25 11.75 3.30
C ALA A 93 -5.61 10.27 3.06
N HIS A 94 -6.49 9.73 3.90
CA HIS A 94 -7.02 8.38 3.78
C HIS A 94 -8.54 8.42 3.71
N HIS A 95 -9.10 7.78 2.70
CA HIS A 95 -10.55 7.71 2.46
C HIS A 95 -11.06 6.30 2.69
N ALA A 96 -11.97 6.14 3.66
CA ALA A 96 -12.72 4.91 3.86
C ALA A 96 -14.17 5.24 4.28
N PRO A 97 -15.14 4.35 4.01
CA PRO A 97 -16.52 4.55 4.46
C PRO A 97 -16.59 4.78 5.97
N GLY A 98 -17.26 5.86 6.38
CA GLY A 98 -17.46 6.18 7.80
C GLY A 98 -16.37 7.03 8.47
N ILE A 99 -15.22 7.27 7.81
CA ILE A 99 -14.22 8.22 8.31
C ILE A 99 -14.83 9.63 8.34
N GLY A 100 -14.71 10.32 9.48
CA GLY A 100 -15.23 11.68 9.68
C GLY A 100 -16.71 11.79 10.07
N LYS A 101 -17.44 10.67 10.21
CA LYS A 101 -18.77 10.71 10.82
C LYS A 101 -18.62 11.05 12.30
N LYS A 102 -19.07 12.25 12.70
CA LYS A 102 -19.33 12.57 14.12
C LYS A 102 -20.41 11.61 14.60
N SER A 103 -20.11 10.77 15.59
CA SER A 103 -21.13 10.11 16.40
C SER A 103 -22.06 11.20 16.93
N ARG A 104 -23.33 11.15 16.51
CA ARG A 104 -24.40 11.91 17.17
C ARG A 104 -24.78 11.22 18.46
#